data_AF-A0A4Q3DN26-F1
#
_entry.id   AF-A0A4Q3DN26-F1
#
_cell.length_a   1.000
_cell.length_b   1.000
_cell.length_c   1.000
_cell.angle_alpha   90.00
_cell.angle_beta   90.00
_cell.angle_gamma   90.00
#
_symmetry.space_group_name_H-M   'P 1'
#
loop_
_entity.id
_entity.type
_entity.pdbx_description
1 polymer ?
#
loop_
_entity_poly.entity_id
_entity_poly.type
_entity_poly.pdbx_seq_one_letter_code
_entity_poly.pdbx_strand_id
1 'polypeptide(L)'
;MLKSLQTSCLSEQLMQNRVEEPAIGSLRLLRSLQTHSGSGAKRFWLAIFLAICSFMLSSAPVIGQTITIGSGTTENGTTTAAPINEYYRSMHFRSIYTVAEINAAGFTGAGFISHTGLYITGTVTNPLPNFSIKMANVAQANLSTDYSGALTQVYLDPSYTAAEMTTNAWNLLALDSPFFWDGTSNIVIDWCFDQVSAYTSTGQVRIFTPATSAGSSRYVRSDSAPQCAEGTSSVLTTKPHLQLTFVAATACSGTPNGGTASASVTNICTGGAFDLNLTGFTIASGITFQWQVSPTGAAGTFTDIPGATNPGFNTTQSATSFYRAKVTCNGTNDAYSTVVQVTSPPAFPAGTYT
;
A
#
# COMPACT_ATOMS: atom_id res chain seq x y z
N MET A 1 -49.91 -13.10 -51.22
CA MET A 1 -49.86 -11.67 -50.85
C MET A 1 -48.75 -11.52 -49.83
N LEU A 2 -47.84 -10.58 -50.10
CA LEU A 2 -46.45 -10.49 -49.65
C LEU A 2 -46.16 -10.72 -48.15
N LYS A 3 -45.04 -11.40 -47.89
CA LYS A 3 -44.32 -11.45 -46.60
C LYS A 3 -42.94 -10.80 -46.75
N SER A 4 -42.64 -9.92 -45.79
CA SER A 4 -41.37 -9.75 -45.04
C SER A 4 -40.04 -9.48 -45.76
N LEU A 5 -39.44 -8.35 -45.39
CA LEU A 5 -38.07 -7.91 -45.64
C LEU A 5 -37.02 -8.74 -44.87
N GLN A 6 -35.84 -8.97 -45.49
CA GLN A 6 -34.57 -9.30 -44.83
C GLN A 6 -33.35 -8.92 -45.72
N THR A 7 -32.42 -8.19 -45.10
CA THR A 7 -30.94 -8.26 -45.10
C THR A 7 -30.07 -8.31 -46.39
N SER A 8 -29.07 -7.40 -46.40
CA SER A 8 -27.66 -7.49 -46.89
C SER A 8 -27.34 -7.89 -48.34
N CYS A 9 -26.55 -7.06 -49.03
CA CYS A 9 -25.85 -7.45 -50.26
C CYS A 9 -24.34 -7.15 -50.16
N LEU A 10 -23.56 -8.13 -50.58
CA LEU A 10 -22.12 -8.31 -50.49
C LEU A 10 -21.51 -8.24 -51.91
N SER A 11 -20.29 -7.71 -52.00
CA SER A 11 -19.20 -8.03 -52.96
C SER A 11 -19.43 -8.05 -54.49
N GLU A 12 -18.56 -7.27 -55.17
CA GLU A 12 -17.70 -7.70 -56.29
C GLU A 12 -18.32 -7.88 -57.68
N GLN A 13 -17.85 -7.10 -58.69
CA GLN A 13 -17.24 -7.63 -59.92
C GLN A 13 -16.71 -6.51 -60.84
N LEU A 14 -15.49 -6.76 -61.33
CA LEU A 14 -14.77 -6.14 -62.45
C LEU A 14 -15.37 -6.56 -63.81
N MET A 15 -15.31 -5.67 -64.82
CA MET A 15 -15.26 -5.97 -66.28
C MET A 15 -14.75 -4.68 -67.00
N GLN A 16 -13.46 -4.51 -67.33
CA GLN A 16 -12.78 -4.83 -68.61
C GLN A 16 -13.35 -4.19 -69.90
N ASN A 17 -12.64 -3.22 -70.50
CA ASN A 17 -11.80 -3.48 -71.69
C ASN A 17 -10.96 -2.29 -72.21
N ARG A 18 -9.80 -2.70 -72.73
CA ARG A 18 -8.63 -2.04 -73.38
C ARG A 18 -9.03 -1.38 -74.74
N VAL A 19 -8.35 -0.45 -75.42
CA VAL A 19 -7.00 -0.31 -76.05
C VAL A 19 -6.92 1.17 -76.57
N GLU A 20 -5.86 2.00 -76.52
CA GLU A 20 -4.63 2.06 -77.36
C GLU A 20 -3.65 3.16 -76.85
N GLU A 21 -2.35 2.84 -76.86
CA GLU A 21 -1.18 3.75 -76.89
C GLU A 21 -0.85 4.07 -78.37
N PRO A 22 -0.07 5.12 -78.77
CA PRO A 22 1.24 5.45 -78.16
C PRO A 22 1.72 6.93 -78.17
N ALA A 23 2.68 7.16 -77.26
CA ALA A 23 3.91 7.94 -77.38
C ALA A 23 3.95 9.50 -77.36
N ILE A 24 5.03 9.93 -76.69
CA ILE A 24 5.76 11.21 -76.75
C ILE A 24 5.30 12.29 -75.77
N GLY A 25 5.90 12.27 -74.58
CA GLY A 25 5.74 13.30 -73.56
C GLY A 25 6.79 13.18 -72.45
N SER A 26 8.04 13.38 -72.83
CA SER A 26 9.24 13.30 -72.00
C SER A 26 9.13 14.07 -70.67
N LEU A 27 9.40 13.35 -69.57
CA LEU A 27 10.30 13.74 -68.48
C LEU A 27 10.49 15.26 -68.27
N ARG A 28 9.66 15.89 -67.42
CA ARG A 28 10.02 17.16 -66.73
C ARG A 28 8.99 17.62 -65.70
N LEU A 29 8.70 16.84 -64.65
CA LEU A 29 8.16 17.42 -63.41
C LEU A 29 8.36 16.57 -62.14
N LEU A 30 9.36 15.67 -62.13
CA LEU A 30 9.94 15.12 -60.89
C LEU A 30 11.12 15.98 -60.41
N ARG A 31 10.92 17.31 -60.36
CA ARG A 31 11.94 18.25 -59.90
C ARG A 31 11.33 19.53 -59.30
N SER A 32 10.48 19.41 -58.25
CA SER A 32 10.16 20.58 -57.41
C SER A 32 9.77 20.30 -55.95
N LEU A 33 10.15 19.15 -55.37
CA LEU A 33 10.14 18.95 -53.90
C LEU A 33 11.52 18.51 -53.36
N GLN A 34 12.60 18.96 -54.01
CA GLN A 34 13.95 18.97 -53.45
C GLN A 34 14.52 20.40 -53.45
N THR A 35 13.90 21.32 -52.72
CA THR A 35 14.47 22.64 -52.38
C THR A 35 13.62 23.20 -51.22
N HIS A 36 13.88 22.94 -49.94
CA HIS A 36 15.08 23.29 -49.19
C HIS A 36 15.38 22.23 -48.13
N SER A 37 16.34 21.34 -48.40
CA SER A 37 17.03 20.61 -47.32
C SER A 37 18.12 21.53 -46.74
N GLY A 38 17.70 22.64 -46.13
CA GLY A 38 18.54 23.25 -45.11
C GLY A 38 18.67 22.23 -43.99
N SER A 39 19.89 21.88 -43.59
CA SER A 39 20.15 20.97 -42.46
C SER A 39 19.34 21.35 -41.21
N GLY A 40 18.96 22.63 -41.08
CA GLY A 40 18.07 23.16 -40.05
C GLY A 40 16.63 22.66 -40.09
N ALA A 41 15.99 22.46 -41.25
CA ALA A 41 14.57 22.06 -41.31
C ALA A 41 14.36 20.59 -40.90
N LYS A 42 15.26 19.69 -41.31
CA LYS A 42 15.24 18.28 -40.86
C LYS A 42 15.58 18.16 -39.37
N ARG A 43 16.51 18.99 -38.87
CA ARG A 43 16.83 19.08 -37.43
C ARG A 43 15.68 19.68 -36.63
N PHE A 44 14.90 20.61 -37.20
CA PHE A 44 13.74 21.22 -36.59
C PHE A 44 12.57 20.24 -36.44
N TRP A 45 12.25 19.48 -37.49
CA TRP A 45 11.23 18.43 -37.42
C TRP A 45 11.65 17.26 -36.52
N LEU A 46 12.93 16.89 -36.51
CA LEU A 46 13.47 15.87 -35.58
C LEU A 46 13.45 16.37 -34.12
N ALA A 47 13.75 17.65 -33.88
CA ALA A 47 13.69 18.26 -32.55
C ALA A 47 12.24 18.40 -32.05
N ILE A 48 11.27 18.71 -32.92
CA ILE A 48 9.85 18.70 -32.59
C ILE A 48 9.37 17.29 -32.27
N PHE A 49 9.77 16.29 -33.05
CA PHE A 49 9.41 14.89 -32.79
C PHE A 49 10.03 14.37 -31.48
N LEU A 50 11.29 14.71 -31.19
CA LEU A 50 11.94 14.43 -29.91
C LEU A 50 11.31 15.19 -28.73
N ALA A 51 10.90 16.45 -28.92
CA ALA A 51 10.21 17.22 -27.88
C ALA A 51 8.79 16.70 -27.61
N ILE A 52 8.05 16.28 -28.63
CA ILE A 52 6.74 15.64 -28.50
C ILE A 52 6.87 14.25 -27.86
N CYS A 53 7.87 13.44 -28.24
CA CYS A 53 8.17 12.17 -27.55
C CYS A 53 8.60 12.39 -26.09
N SER A 54 9.35 13.44 -25.78
CA SER A 54 9.75 13.79 -24.41
C SER A 54 8.59 14.30 -23.57
N PHE A 55 7.60 14.97 -24.19
CA PHE A 55 6.38 15.46 -23.54
C PHE A 55 5.32 14.35 -23.37
N MET A 56 5.27 13.36 -24.28
CA MET A 56 4.40 12.18 -24.18
C MET A 56 4.95 11.11 -23.22
N LEU A 57 6.25 11.10 -22.91
CA LEU A 57 6.84 10.23 -21.88
C LEU A 57 6.62 10.75 -20.45
N SER A 58 6.26 12.03 -20.25
CA SER A 58 6.03 12.61 -18.93
C SER A 58 4.62 12.39 -18.36
N SER A 59 3.72 11.70 -19.09
CA SER A 59 2.35 11.46 -18.66
C SER A 59 1.89 10.01 -18.82
N ALA A 60 2.81 9.05 -18.83
CA ALA A 60 2.41 7.66 -18.65
C ALA A 60 1.60 7.55 -17.34
N PRO A 61 0.36 7.04 -17.36
CA PRO A 61 -0.39 6.84 -16.14
C PRO A 61 0.44 5.91 -15.26
N VAL A 62 0.61 6.27 -13.99
CA VAL A 62 1.23 5.36 -13.02
C VAL A 62 0.28 4.18 -12.86
N ILE A 63 0.56 3.07 -13.54
CA ILE A 63 -0.27 1.86 -13.47
C ILE A 63 -0.06 1.24 -12.09
N GLY A 64 -1.14 1.11 -11.32
CA GLY A 64 -1.12 0.35 -10.08
C GLY A 64 -0.92 -1.14 -10.37
N GLN A 65 -0.01 -1.79 -9.65
CA GLN A 65 0.20 -3.24 -9.68
C GLN A 65 -0.71 -3.91 -8.64
N THR A 66 -1.66 -4.73 -9.09
CA THR A 66 -2.45 -5.56 -8.19
C THR A 66 -1.75 -6.88 -7.91
N ILE A 67 -1.54 -7.18 -6.63
CA ILE A 67 -1.03 -8.46 -6.16
C ILE A 67 -2.12 -9.25 -5.43
N THR A 68 -1.97 -10.58 -5.40
CA THR A 68 -2.85 -11.47 -4.64
C THR A 68 -2.03 -12.26 -3.63
N ILE A 69 -2.41 -12.17 -2.36
CA ILE A 69 -1.82 -12.90 -1.25
C ILE A 69 -2.79 -14.01 -0.82
N GLY A 70 -2.28 -15.24 -0.75
CA GLY A 70 -3.06 -16.45 -0.49
C GLY A 70 -3.20 -17.32 -1.73
N SER A 71 -3.40 -18.62 -1.51
CA SER A 71 -3.58 -19.61 -2.58
C SER A 71 -4.59 -20.67 -2.17
N GLY A 72 -5.16 -21.38 -3.15
CA GLY A 72 -6.23 -22.35 -2.91
C GLY A 72 -7.62 -21.73 -2.95
N THR A 73 -8.61 -22.53 -2.57
CA THR A 73 -10.04 -22.21 -2.70
C THR A 73 -10.82 -22.42 -1.41
N THR A 74 -10.13 -22.67 -0.29
CA THR A 74 -10.77 -22.82 1.02
C THR A 74 -11.47 -21.51 1.42
N GLU A 75 -12.62 -21.65 2.05
CA GLU A 75 -13.42 -20.54 2.57
C GLU A 75 -13.69 -20.71 4.06
N ASN A 76 -14.01 -19.63 4.75
CA ASN A 76 -14.50 -19.72 6.12
C ASN A 76 -15.91 -20.33 6.15
N GLY A 77 -16.24 -21.01 7.25
CA GLY A 77 -17.59 -21.50 7.49
C GLY A 77 -18.57 -20.36 7.80
N THR A 78 -19.86 -20.70 7.79
CA THR A 78 -20.97 -19.77 8.08
C THR A 78 -20.97 -19.22 9.50
N THR A 79 -20.33 -19.92 10.45
CA THR A 79 -20.30 -19.56 11.88
C THR A 79 -18.91 -19.16 12.38
N THR A 80 -17.89 -19.30 11.54
CA THR A 80 -16.50 -19.00 11.86
C THR A 80 -16.19 -17.54 11.56
N ALA A 81 -15.45 -16.88 12.45
CA ALA A 81 -15.11 -15.48 12.29
C ALA A 81 -14.30 -15.21 11.02
N ALA A 82 -14.71 -14.19 10.29
CA ALA A 82 -14.06 -13.64 9.11
C ALA A 82 -14.45 -12.15 9.00
N PRO A 83 -13.76 -11.33 8.18
CA PRO A 83 -13.93 -9.87 8.16
C PRO A 83 -15.38 -9.36 8.01
N ILE A 84 -16.24 -10.11 7.32
CA ILE A 84 -17.63 -9.72 7.03
C ILE A 84 -18.67 -10.72 7.56
N ASN A 85 -18.27 -11.68 8.39
CA ASN A 85 -19.18 -12.75 8.83
C ASN A 85 -20.17 -12.25 9.88
N GLU A 86 -21.47 -12.49 9.65
CA GLU A 86 -22.56 -11.97 10.47
C GLU A 86 -23.08 -12.96 11.53
N TYR A 87 -22.35 -14.04 11.83
CA TYR A 87 -22.81 -15.01 12.83
C TYR A 87 -22.91 -14.40 14.23
N TYR A 88 -22.16 -13.33 14.46
CA TYR A 88 -22.35 -12.39 15.57
C TYR A 88 -22.64 -11.03 14.98
N ARG A 89 -23.36 -10.21 15.75
CA ARG A 89 -23.88 -8.94 15.24
C ARG A 89 -22.81 -7.87 15.01
N SER A 90 -21.62 -7.98 15.58
CA SER A 90 -20.49 -7.09 15.32
C SER A 90 -19.20 -7.89 15.24
N MET A 91 -18.22 -7.38 14.50
CA MET A 91 -16.93 -8.04 14.28
C MET A 91 -15.82 -7.01 14.27
N HIS A 92 -14.76 -7.30 14.99
CA HIS A 92 -13.45 -6.67 14.82
C HIS A 92 -12.46 -7.78 14.51
N PHE A 93 -11.97 -7.79 13.27
CA PHE A 93 -11.11 -8.83 12.72
C PHE A 93 -9.80 -8.23 12.26
N ARG A 94 -8.69 -8.78 12.73
CA ARG A 94 -7.35 -8.29 12.42
C ARG A 94 -6.52 -9.39 11.79
N SER A 95 -5.79 -9.06 10.73
CA SER A 95 -4.91 -10.00 10.04
C SER A 95 -3.57 -9.36 9.77
N ILE A 96 -2.52 -10.18 9.70
CA ILE A 96 -1.17 -9.74 9.38
C ILE A 96 -0.67 -10.38 8.09
N TYR A 97 -0.12 -9.56 7.21
CA TYR A 97 0.47 -9.97 5.94
C TYR A 97 1.94 -9.58 5.96
N THR A 98 2.80 -10.58 5.80
CA THR A 98 4.24 -10.39 5.96
C THR A 98 4.87 -9.81 4.70
N VAL A 99 6.01 -9.12 4.86
CA VAL A 99 6.82 -8.66 3.72
C VAL A 99 7.19 -9.81 2.79
N ALA A 100 7.45 -11.00 3.33
CA ALA A 100 7.72 -12.20 2.53
C ALA A 100 6.54 -12.62 1.65
N GLU A 101 5.31 -12.52 2.16
CA GLU A 101 4.09 -12.82 1.40
C GLU A 101 3.81 -11.76 0.33
N ILE A 102 4.02 -10.48 0.64
CA ILE A 102 3.86 -9.38 -0.32
C ILE A 102 4.89 -9.52 -1.46
N ASN A 103 6.15 -9.77 -1.12
CA ASN A 103 7.23 -10.00 -2.09
C ASN A 103 6.95 -11.24 -2.95
N ALA A 104 6.48 -12.34 -2.34
CA ALA A 104 6.12 -13.56 -3.08
C ALA A 104 4.91 -13.37 -4.00
N ALA A 105 3.99 -12.47 -3.65
CA ALA A 105 2.85 -12.09 -4.47
C ALA A 105 3.21 -11.10 -5.61
N GLY A 106 4.46 -10.62 -5.65
CA GLY A 106 5.04 -9.94 -6.81
C GLY A 106 5.23 -8.43 -6.67
N PHE A 107 5.04 -7.83 -5.48
CA PHE A 107 5.35 -6.43 -5.24
C PHE A 107 6.55 -6.32 -4.30
N THR A 108 7.56 -5.53 -4.67
CA THR A 108 8.78 -5.32 -3.87
C THR A 108 9.11 -3.83 -3.82
N GLY A 109 9.63 -3.36 -2.68
CA GLY A 109 9.98 -1.96 -2.49
C GLY A 109 8.82 -1.12 -1.94
N ALA A 110 9.06 0.18 -1.76
CA ALA A 110 8.10 1.08 -1.14
C ALA A 110 7.00 1.53 -2.14
N GLY A 111 5.78 1.70 -1.64
CA GLY A 111 4.65 2.10 -2.47
C GLY A 111 3.40 2.48 -1.68
N PHE A 112 2.44 3.09 -2.37
CA PHE A 112 1.13 3.39 -1.83
C PHE A 112 0.15 2.30 -2.21
N ILE A 113 -0.48 1.68 -1.23
CA ILE A 113 -1.66 0.87 -1.43
C ILE A 113 -2.82 1.82 -1.74
N SER A 114 -3.43 1.66 -2.90
CA SER A 114 -4.58 2.45 -3.35
C SER A 114 -5.89 1.68 -3.24
N HIS A 115 -5.83 0.35 -3.26
CA HIS A 115 -6.99 -0.53 -3.12
C HIS A 115 -6.64 -1.73 -2.26
N THR A 116 -7.63 -2.22 -1.52
CA THR A 116 -7.58 -3.48 -0.78
C THR A 116 -8.85 -4.28 -1.05
N GLY A 117 -8.78 -5.60 -1.09
CA GLY A 117 -9.94 -6.41 -1.42
C GLY A 117 -9.90 -7.81 -0.85
N LEU A 118 -11.09 -8.32 -0.56
CA LEU A 118 -11.33 -9.70 -0.13
C LEU A 118 -11.96 -10.48 -1.29
N TYR A 119 -11.66 -11.77 -1.36
CA TYR A 119 -12.39 -12.65 -2.28
C TYR A 119 -13.66 -13.13 -1.60
N ILE A 120 -14.81 -12.63 -2.04
CA ILE A 120 -16.12 -12.94 -1.43
C ILE A 120 -16.62 -14.28 -1.98
N THR A 121 -16.98 -15.21 -1.11
CA THR A 121 -17.63 -16.48 -1.49
C THR A 121 -19.11 -16.54 -1.10
N GLY A 122 -19.54 -15.70 -0.16
CA GLY A 122 -20.94 -15.43 0.11
C GLY A 122 -21.16 -14.04 0.70
N THR A 123 -22.17 -13.32 0.20
CA THR A 123 -22.47 -11.95 0.60
C THR A 123 -23.05 -11.89 2.02
N VAL A 124 -23.13 -10.68 2.57
CA VAL A 124 -23.88 -10.40 3.80
C VAL A 124 -25.38 -10.33 3.54
N THR A 125 -26.18 -10.45 4.60
CA THR A 125 -27.63 -10.27 4.57
C THR A 125 -28.03 -8.89 5.10
N ASN A 126 -27.44 -8.45 6.22
CA ASN A 126 -27.68 -7.11 6.74
C ASN A 126 -26.56 -6.16 6.29
N PRO A 127 -26.86 -4.87 6.08
CA PRO A 127 -25.82 -3.86 5.93
C PRO A 127 -24.87 -3.85 7.13
N LEU A 128 -23.57 -3.80 6.88
CA LEU A 128 -22.52 -3.67 7.88
C LEU A 128 -22.37 -2.19 8.27
N PRO A 129 -22.78 -1.75 9.47
CA PRO A 129 -22.66 -0.36 9.88
C PRO A 129 -21.21 0.00 10.19
N ASN A 130 -20.81 1.22 9.82
CA ASN A 130 -19.44 1.75 10.08
C ASN A 130 -18.33 0.76 9.66
N PHE A 131 -18.51 0.11 8.51
CA PHE A 131 -17.53 -0.82 7.99
C PHE A 131 -16.23 -0.07 7.68
N SER A 132 -15.17 -0.41 8.40
CA SER A 132 -13.91 0.32 8.34
C SER A 132 -12.74 -0.60 8.09
N ILE A 133 -11.75 -0.07 7.38
CA ILE A 133 -10.46 -0.72 7.17
C ILE A 133 -9.38 0.19 7.71
N LYS A 134 -8.50 -0.35 8.55
CA LYS A 134 -7.33 0.37 9.07
C LYS A 134 -6.06 -0.44 8.83
N MET A 135 -4.94 0.25 8.65
CA MET A 135 -3.66 -0.39 8.34
C MET A 135 -2.53 0.20 9.18
N ALA A 136 -1.50 -0.61 9.43
CA ALA A 136 -0.23 -0.18 9.99
C ALA A 136 0.94 -1.00 9.45
N ASN A 137 2.08 -0.33 9.30
CA ASN A 137 3.38 -0.96 9.12
C ASN A 137 3.84 -1.48 10.49
N VAL A 138 4.21 -2.75 10.58
CA VAL A 138 4.61 -3.38 11.84
C VAL A 138 5.84 -4.27 11.68
N ALA A 139 6.61 -4.39 12.77
CA ALA A 139 7.70 -5.36 12.87
C ALA A 139 7.24 -6.76 13.33
N GLN A 140 6.05 -6.88 13.91
CA GLN A 140 5.51 -8.16 14.38
C GLN A 140 5.41 -9.16 13.23
N ALA A 141 5.84 -10.41 13.45
CA ALA A 141 5.73 -11.48 12.45
C ALA A 141 4.37 -12.20 12.51
N ASN A 142 3.67 -12.09 13.64
CA ASN A 142 2.35 -12.66 13.87
C ASN A 142 1.57 -11.82 14.90
N LEU A 143 0.30 -12.19 15.09
CA LEU A 143 -0.62 -11.64 16.07
C LEU A 143 -0.93 -12.69 17.16
N SER A 144 0.08 -13.38 17.70
CA SER A 144 -0.12 -14.20 18.91
C SER A 144 -0.52 -13.35 20.12
N THR A 145 -0.06 -12.09 20.15
CA THR A 145 -0.59 -11.00 20.97
C THR A 145 -1.30 -9.99 20.07
N ASP A 146 -2.27 -9.26 20.61
CA ASP A 146 -2.94 -8.22 19.84
C ASP A 146 -1.99 -7.06 19.51
N TYR A 147 -2.26 -6.36 18.41
CA TYR A 147 -1.56 -5.13 18.05
C TYR A 147 -2.18 -3.94 18.78
N SER A 148 -1.37 -3.20 19.53
CA SER A 148 -1.79 -2.03 20.32
C SER A 148 -1.25 -0.70 19.78
N GLY A 149 -0.60 -0.71 18.61
CA GLY A 149 -0.06 0.50 18.00
C GLY A 149 -1.13 1.30 17.26
N ALA A 150 -0.74 2.49 16.80
CA ALA A 150 -1.63 3.36 16.03
C ALA A 150 -1.93 2.75 14.65
N LEU A 151 -3.22 2.73 14.29
CA LEU A 151 -3.71 2.32 12.98
C LEU A 151 -4.17 3.54 12.18
N THR A 152 -3.84 3.58 10.89
CA THR A 152 -4.38 4.57 9.97
C THR A 152 -5.67 4.05 9.37
N GLN A 153 -6.79 4.76 9.55
CA GLN A 153 -8.02 4.44 8.83
C GLN A 153 -7.86 4.81 7.35
N VAL A 154 -8.09 3.84 6.48
CA VAL A 154 -7.85 3.94 5.03
C VAL A 154 -9.14 3.80 4.23
N TYR A 155 -10.20 3.28 4.85
CA TYR A 155 -11.52 3.13 4.25
C TYR A 155 -12.59 3.23 5.33
N LEU A 156 -13.71 3.89 5.02
CA LEU A 156 -14.92 3.89 5.81
C LEU A 156 -16.16 3.91 4.92
N ASP A 157 -17.02 2.91 5.10
CA ASP A 157 -18.39 2.91 4.58
C ASP A 157 -19.37 2.92 5.77
N PRO A 158 -20.19 3.98 5.92
CA PRO A 158 -21.21 4.02 6.98
C PRO A 158 -22.22 2.87 6.92
N SER A 159 -22.44 2.25 5.76
CA SER A 159 -23.42 1.18 5.55
C SER A 159 -23.04 0.29 4.36
N TYR A 160 -22.06 -0.59 4.55
CA TYR A 160 -21.57 -1.48 3.49
C TYR A 160 -22.53 -2.66 3.27
N THR A 161 -23.06 -2.80 2.04
CA THR A 161 -24.18 -3.72 1.77
C THR A 161 -23.80 -4.88 0.85
N ALA A 162 -24.70 -5.86 0.71
CA ALA A 162 -24.55 -6.94 -0.25
C ALA A 162 -24.45 -6.47 -1.71
N ALA A 163 -24.99 -5.30 -2.05
CA ALA A 163 -24.90 -4.73 -3.41
C ALA A 163 -23.47 -4.33 -3.76
N GLU A 164 -22.65 -4.04 -2.74
CA GLU A 164 -21.23 -3.75 -2.89
C GLU A 164 -20.40 -5.03 -3.03
N MET A 165 -20.99 -6.23 -2.98
CA MET A 165 -20.28 -7.50 -2.99
C MET A 165 -20.67 -8.35 -4.20
N THR A 166 -19.67 -8.91 -4.88
CA THR A 166 -19.92 -9.92 -5.92
C THR A 166 -19.49 -11.30 -5.43
N THR A 167 -20.45 -12.23 -5.33
CA THR A 167 -20.19 -13.62 -4.95
C THR A 167 -19.22 -14.29 -5.92
N ASN A 168 -18.27 -15.06 -5.38
CA ASN A 168 -17.20 -15.72 -6.13
C ASN A 168 -16.32 -14.77 -6.94
N ALA A 169 -16.13 -13.56 -6.44
CA ALA A 169 -15.25 -12.58 -7.06
C ALA A 169 -14.43 -11.81 -6.02
N TRP A 170 -13.39 -11.16 -6.51
CA TRP A 170 -12.67 -10.16 -5.75
C TRP A 170 -13.54 -8.92 -5.62
N ASN A 171 -13.72 -8.48 -4.38
CA ASN A 171 -14.31 -7.18 -4.11
C ASN A 171 -13.21 -6.20 -3.72
N LEU A 172 -12.76 -5.44 -4.70
CA LEU A 172 -11.62 -4.54 -4.58
C LEU A 172 -12.12 -3.13 -4.25
N LEU A 173 -11.84 -2.67 -3.03
CA LEU A 173 -12.27 -1.38 -2.51
C LEU A 173 -11.18 -0.34 -2.72
N ALA A 174 -11.54 0.81 -3.28
CA ALA A 174 -10.66 1.97 -3.34
C ALA A 174 -10.52 2.57 -1.93
N LEU A 175 -9.30 2.88 -1.52
CA LEU A 175 -9.05 3.49 -0.22
C LEU A 175 -9.35 4.99 -0.27
N ASP A 176 -10.06 5.51 0.74
CA ASP A 176 -10.28 6.95 0.93
C ASP A 176 -8.95 7.70 1.10
N SER A 177 -8.00 7.02 1.75
CA SER A 177 -6.63 7.49 1.95
C SER A 177 -5.65 6.39 1.57
N PRO A 178 -4.88 6.55 0.48
CA PRO A 178 -3.85 5.59 0.10
C PRO A 178 -2.87 5.35 1.25
N PHE A 179 -2.59 4.09 1.55
CA PHE A 179 -1.72 3.69 2.65
C PHE A 179 -0.28 3.54 2.18
N PHE A 180 0.67 4.23 2.80
CA PHE A 180 2.08 4.04 2.48
C PHE A 180 2.66 2.78 3.14
N TRP A 181 3.19 1.87 2.33
CA TRP A 181 4.00 0.74 2.76
C TRP A 181 5.47 1.02 2.47
N ASP A 182 6.33 0.79 3.46
CA ASP A 182 7.76 1.10 3.42
C ASP A 182 8.61 0.08 2.63
N GLY A 183 8.01 -1.05 2.22
CA GLY A 183 8.70 -2.11 1.48
C GLY A 183 9.46 -3.12 2.37
N THR A 184 9.47 -2.92 3.69
CA THR A 184 10.27 -3.71 4.63
C THR A 184 9.46 -4.26 5.81
N SER A 185 8.44 -3.53 6.25
CA SER A 185 7.56 -3.90 7.35
C SER A 185 6.53 -4.94 6.92
N ASN A 186 6.02 -5.71 7.88
CA ASN A 186 4.77 -6.44 7.69
C ASN A 186 3.60 -5.45 7.77
N ILE A 187 2.42 -5.83 7.28
CA ILE A 187 1.22 -5.01 7.33
C ILE A 187 0.20 -5.70 8.21
N VAL A 188 -0.28 -4.98 9.24
CA VAL A 188 -1.52 -5.34 9.94
C VAL A 188 -2.67 -4.65 9.23
N ILE A 189 -3.70 -5.41 8.89
CA ILE A 189 -4.95 -4.92 8.34
C ILE A 189 -6.09 -5.27 9.29
N ASP A 190 -6.78 -4.22 9.69
CA ASP A 190 -7.92 -4.20 10.58
C ASP A 190 -9.21 -4.07 9.77
N TRP A 191 -10.15 -4.98 9.98
CA TRP A 191 -11.47 -4.99 9.37
C TRP A 191 -12.50 -4.95 10.49
N CYS A 192 -13.41 -3.99 10.46
CA CYS A 192 -14.41 -3.90 11.51
C CYS A 192 -15.77 -3.44 11.00
N PHE A 193 -16.84 -3.97 11.58
CA PHE A 193 -18.19 -3.43 11.48
C PHE A 193 -18.90 -3.42 12.83
N ASP A 194 -19.77 -2.43 13.01
CA ASP A 194 -20.59 -2.24 14.20
C ASP A 194 -21.84 -3.14 14.19
N GLN A 195 -22.65 -3.06 15.25
CA GLN A 195 -23.75 -4.00 15.47
C GLN A 195 -24.83 -3.98 14.36
N VAL A 196 -24.92 -5.05 13.56
CA VAL A 196 -25.99 -5.29 12.59
C VAL A 196 -27.34 -5.53 13.27
N SER A 197 -28.43 -5.38 12.52
CA SER A 197 -29.82 -5.54 13.02
C SER A 197 -30.11 -6.92 13.60
N ALA A 198 -29.60 -7.98 12.98
CA ALA A 198 -29.78 -9.37 13.41
C ALA A 198 -28.58 -10.21 12.97
N TYR A 199 -28.19 -11.21 13.77
CA TYR A 199 -27.16 -12.16 13.33
C TYR A 199 -27.68 -13.02 12.17
N THR A 200 -26.81 -13.39 11.25
CA THR A 200 -27.11 -14.33 10.16
C THR A 200 -25.92 -15.24 9.88
N SER A 201 -26.18 -16.41 9.29
CA SER A 201 -25.11 -17.35 8.91
C SER A 201 -24.51 -17.00 7.53
N THR A 202 -24.13 -15.73 7.32
CA THR A 202 -23.66 -15.20 6.03
C THR A 202 -22.36 -14.40 6.13
N GLY A 203 -21.83 -13.92 5.00
CA GLY A 203 -20.53 -13.26 4.93
C GLY A 203 -19.35 -14.25 4.96
N GLN A 204 -19.14 -14.97 3.84
CA GLN A 204 -17.97 -15.83 3.65
C GLN A 204 -16.97 -15.24 2.66
N VAL A 205 -15.69 -15.49 2.92
CA VAL A 205 -14.55 -15.11 2.09
C VAL A 205 -13.60 -16.30 1.94
N ARG A 206 -12.74 -16.27 0.91
CA ARG A 206 -11.62 -17.22 0.85
C ARG A 206 -10.62 -16.95 1.96
N ILE A 207 -10.12 -18.03 2.53
CA ILE A 207 -9.09 -18.04 3.56
C ILE A 207 -7.98 -19.01 3.16
N PHE A 208 -6.79 -18.80 3.71
CA PHE A 208 -5.68 -19.72 3.57
C PHE A 208 -4.91 -19.85 4.87
N THR A 209 -4.16 -20.95 4.99
CA THR A 209 -3.19 -21.18 6.06
C THR A 209 -1.82 -20.76 5.56
N PRO A 210 -1.23 -19.64 6.05
CA PRO A 210 0.11 -19.24 5.65
C PRO A 210 1.18 -20.17 6.26
N ALA A 211 2.41 -20.10 5.75
CA ALA A 211 3.53 -20.88 6.29
C ALA A 211 3.76 -20.62 7.79
N THR A 212 3.71 -19.34 8.20
CA THR A 212 3.65 -18.94 9.61
C THR A 212 2.19 -18.78 10.03
N SER A 213 1.54 -19.89 10.39
CA SER A 213 0.09 -19.93 10.65
C SER A 213 -0.31 -19.40 12.02
N ALA A 214 0.47 -19.66 13.07
CA ALA A 214 0.16 -19.22 14.42
C ALA A 214 0.06 -17.69 14.50
N GLY A 215 -1.12 -17.17 14.86
CA GLY A 215 -1.33 -15.71 14.94
C GLY A 215 -1.48 -15.02 13.58
N SER A 216 -1.87 -15.74 12.52
CA SER A 216 -2.07 -15.11 11.20
C SER A 216 -3.24 -14.12 11.16
N SER A 217 -4.26 -14.35 11.99
CA SER A 217 -5.34 -13.40 12.25
C SER A 217 -5.92 -13.57 13.66
N ARG A 218 -6.73 -12.60 14.07
CA ARG A 218 -7.43 -12.55 15.35
C ARG A 218 -8.77 -11.87 15.20
N TYR A 219 -9.64 -12.07 16.17
CA TYR A 219 -10.92 -11.36 16.21
C TYR A 219 -11.49 -11.20 17.61
N VAL A 220 -12.49 -10.32 17.71
CA VAL A 220 -13.49 -10.29 18.77
C VAL A 220 -14.85 -9.97 18.13
N ARG A 221 -15.94 -10.51 18.70
CA ARG A 221 -17.29 -10.41 18.14
C ARG A 221 -18.34 -10.37 19.26
N SER A 222 -19.46 -9.69 19.05
CA SER A 222 -20.50 -9.53 20.06
C SER A 222 -21.90 -9.45 19.44
N ASP A 223 -22.90 -9.90 20.19
CA ASP A 223 -24.32 -9.73 19.83
C ASP A 223 -24.95 -8.50 20.46
N SER A 224 -24.28 -7.86 21.41
CA SER A 224 -24.85 -6.82 22.27
C SER A 224 -24.12 -5.48 22.21
N ALA A 225 -22.95 -5.39 21.58
CA ALA A 225 -22.17 -4.16 21.51
C ALA A 225 -21.36 -4.05 20.19
N PRO A 226 -21.03 -2.84 19.72
CA PRO A 226 -19.99 -2.64 18.71
C PRO A 226 -18.63 -3.15 19.21
N GLN A 227 -17.73 -3.54 18.30
CA GLN A 227 -16.43 -4.12 18.66
C GLN A 227 -15.23 -3.35 18.09
N CYS A 228 -15.44 -2.32 17.27
CA CYS A 228 -14.35 -1.59 16.59
C CYS A 228 -13.45 -0.78 17.51
N ALA A 229 -13.85 -0.56 18.76
CA ALA A 229 -13.04 0.08 19.80
C ALA A 229 -12.38 -0.93 20.76
N GLU A 230 -12.73 -2.20 20.67
CA GLU A 230 -12.28 -3.25 21.60
C GLU A 230 -11.02 -3.95 21.08
N GLY A 231 -10.18 -4.47 21.96
CA GLY A 231 -9.05 -5.32 21.54
C GLY A 231 -9.50 -6.70 21.06
N THR A 232 -8.74 -7.33 20.16
CA THR A 232 -9.05 -8.69 19.69
C THR A 232 -8.61 -9.75 20.70
N SER A 233 -9.44 -10.77 20.92
CA SER A 233 -9.24 -11.74 22.02
C SER A 233 -9.00 -13.18 21.57
N SER A 234 -9.46 -13.54 20.36
CA SER A 234 -9.35 -14.90 19.81
C SER A 234 -8.33 -14.95 18.67
N VAL A 235 -7.52 -16.01 18.60
CA VAL A 235 -6.46 -16.19 17.59
C VAL A 235 -6.84 -17.27 16.58
N LEU A 236 -6.51 -17.06 15.32
CA LEU A 236 -6.72 -18.01 14.23
C LEU A 236 -5.42 -18.38 13.52
N THR A 237 -5.40 -19.58 12.93
CA THR A 237 -4.29 -20.09 12.10
C THR A 237 -4.47 -19.84 10.61
N THR A 238 -5.61 -19.29 10.24
CA THR A 238 -5.98 -18.91 8.87
C THR A 238 -6.13 -17.40 8.78
N LYS A 239 -5.97 -16.83 7.58
CA LYS A 239 -6.31 -15.44 7.31
C LYS A 239 -6.95 -15.30 5.93
N PRO A 240 -7.65 -14.17 5.65
CA PRO A 240 -8.31 -13.97 4.36
C PRO A 240 -7.33 -13.94 3.19
N HIS A 241 -7.79 -14.37 2.02
CA HIS A 241 -7.17 -13.99 0.76
C HIS A 241 -7.28 -12.48 0.58
N LEU A 242 -6.18 -11.85 0.14
CA LEU A 242 -6.09 -10.40 0.03
C LEU A 242 -5.63 -9.98 -1.37
N GLN A 243 -6.29 -8.99 -1.95
CA GLN A 243 -5.75 -8.22 -3.06
C GLN A 243 -5.32 -6.84 -2.59
N LEU A 244 -4.15 -6.41 -3.03
CA LEU A 244 -3.63 -5.07 -2.80
C LEU A 244 -3.21 -4.47 -4.14
N THR A 245 -3.64 -3.23 -4.42
CA THR A 245 -3.16 -2.50 -5.60
C THR A 245 -2.15 -1.45 -5.17
N PHE A 246 -0.89 -1.68 -5.51
CA PHE A 246 0.22 -0.80 -5.22
C PHE A 246 0.47 0.18 -6.35
N VAL A 247 0.63 1.45 -5.98
CA VAL A 247 1.21 2.49 -6.81
C VAL A 247 2.64 2.68 -6.30
N ALA A 248 3.63 2.33 -7.13
CA ALA A 248 5.04 2.46 -6.74
C ALA A 248 5.35 3.91 -6.32
N ALA A 249 6.08 4.09 -5.23
CA ALA A 249 6.46 5.42 -4.79
C ALA A 249 7.43 6.05 -5.80
N THR A 250 7.17 7.29 -6.20
CA THR A 250 8.07 8.07 -7.04
C THR A 250 9.48 8.07 -6.45
N ALA A 251 10.50 7.94 -7.29
CA ALA A 251 11.89 8.04 -6.85
C ALA A 251 12.14 9.38 -6.16
N CYS A 252 12.84 9.35 -5.04
CA CYS A 252 13.22 10.56 -4.34
C CYS A 252 14.16 11.39 -5.21
N SER A 253 14.03 12.71 -5.14
CA SER A 253 14.90 13.66 -5.84
C SER A 253 15.28 14.80 -4.91
N GLY A 254 16.55 15.17 -4.90
CA GLY A 254 17.07 16.24 -4.04
C GLY A 254 17.08 15.87 -2.56
N THR A 255 17.13 16.89 -1.71
CA THR A 255 17.12 16.74 -0.25
C THR A 255 15.72 16.37 0.24
N PRO A 256 15.54 15.24 0.93
CA PRO A 256 14.25 14.85 1.49
C PRO A 256 13.85 15.77 2.66
N ASN A 257 12.61 15.68 3.12
CA ASN A 257 12.20 16.14 4.43
C ASN A 257 12.65 15.10 5.47
N GLY A 258 13.40 15.53 6.48
CA GLY A 258 13.87 14.67 7.56
C GLY A 258 12.78 14.26 8.56
N GLY A 259 11.65 14.96 8.59
CA GLY A 259 10.50 14.63 9.43
C GLY A 259 10.63 15.04 10.90
N THR A 260 9.77 14.47 11.73
CA THR A 260 9.66 14.72 13.17
C THR A 260 9.95 13.45 13.93
N ALA A 261 10.97 13.48 14.80
CA ALA A 261 11.26 12.40 15.73
C ALA A 261 10.43 12.55 17.02
N SER A 262 9.91 11.43 17.52
CA SER A 262 9.20 11.35 18.80
C SER A 262 9.62 10.11 19.59
N ALA A 263 9.45 10.14 20.90
CA ALA A 263 9.64 8.99 21.78
C ALA A 263 8.30 8.60 22.42
N SER A 264 8.06 7.30 22.65
CA SER A 264 6.86 6.82 23.34
C SER A 264 6.78 7.32 24.79
N VAL A 265 7.92 7.59 25.40
CA VAL A 265 8.09 8.20 26.71
C VAL A 265 9.32 9.11 26.72
N THR A 266 9.23 10.27 27.37
CA THR A 266 10.35 11.25 27.46
C THR A 266 11.13 11.14 28.77
N ASN A 267 10.65 10.34 29.72
CA ASN A 267 11.26 10.13 31.03
C ASN A 267 11.25 8.64 31.33
N ILE A 268 12.44 8.04 31.48
CA ILE A 268 12.58 6.61 31.72
C ILE A 268 13.59 6.33 32.83
N CYS A 269 13.35 5.30 33.62
CA CYS A 269 14.35 4.75 34.53
C CYS A 269 15.56 4.23 33.74
N THR A 270 16.74 4.25 34.34
CA THR A 270 17.97 3.68 33.76
C THR A 270 17.74 2.24 33.28
N GLY A 271 18.00 1.98 32.00
CA GLY A 271 17.80 0.66 31.38
C GLY A 271 16.36 0.36 30.95
N GLY A 272 15.41 1.26 31.16
CA GLY A 272 14.05 1.14 30.63
C GLY A 272 14.03 1.11 29.10
N ALA A 273 13.09 0.36 28.53
CA ALA A 273 12.86 0.32 27.09
C ALA A 273 11.84 1.38 26.67
N PHE A 274 12.03 1.95 25.49
CA PHE A 274 11.13 2.91 24.87
C PHE A 274 11.24 2.82 23.35
N ASP A 275 10.26 3.37 22.65
CA ASP A 275 10.21 3.39 21.19
C ASP A 275 10.49 4.80 20.69
N LEU A 276 11.35 4.89 19.69
CA LEU A 276 11.51 6.06 18.84
C LEU A 276 10.67 5.87 17.58
N ASN A 277 10.01 6.94 17.14
CA ASN A 277 9.19 6.96 15.94
C ASN A 277 9.49 8.18 15.09
N LEU A 278 9.45 8.02 13.77
CA LEU A 278 9.68 9.05 12.78
C LEU A 278 8.43 9.26 11.92
N THR A 279 7.98 10.50 11.80
CA THR A 279 6.81 10.87 10.97
C THR A 279 7.10 12.10 10.11
N GLY A 280 6.28 12.38 9.10
CA GLY A 280 6.41 13.59 8.28
C GLY A 280 7.67 13.68 7.41
N PHE A 281 8.40 12.58 7.24
CA PHE A 281 9.53 12.47 6.33
C PHE A 281 9.06 12.35 4.87
N THR A 282 9.96 12.59 3.90
CA THR A 282 9.62 12.38 2.48
C THR A 282 9.32 10.92 2.19
N ILE A 283 8.13 10.66 1.67
CA ILE A 283 7.70 9.34 1.21
C ILE A 283 8.04 9.20 -0.28
N ALA A 284 9.07 8.42 -0.58
CA ALA A 284 9.56 8.18 -1.94
C ALA A 284 10.40 6.90 -1.99
N SER A 285 10.57 6.30 -3.16
CA SER A 285 11.55 5.20 -3.32
C SER A 285 12.98 5.74 -3.26
N GLY A 286 13.91 4.93 -2.74
CA GLY A 286 15.31 5.34 -2.53
C GLY A 286 15.59 6.10 -1.22
N ILE A 287 14.58 6.25 -0.35
CA ILE A 287 14.74 6.79 1.00
C ILE A 287 15.31 5.71 1.93
N THR A 288 16.37 6.06 2.67
CA THR A 288 16.92 5.23 3.75
C THR A 288 16.95 5.99 5.06
N PHE A 289 16.89 5.25 6.17
CA PHE A 289 16.88 5.82 7.53
C PHE A 289 18.10 5.36 8.31
N GLN A 290 18.57 6.21 9.21
CA GLN A 290 19.59 5.89 10.20
C GLN A 290 19.35 6.73 11.46
N TRP A 291 18.92 6.10 12.55
CA TRP A 291 18.82 6.80 13.84
C TRP A 291 20.20 7.14 14.37
N GLN A 292 20.29 8.30 15.02
CA GLN A 292 21.49 8.82 15.64
C GLN A 292 21.22 9.21 17.09
N VAL A 293 22.22 9.06 17.94
CA VAL A 293 22.20 9.45 19.36
C VAL A 293 23.27 10.51 19.64
N SER A 294 22.96 11.43 20.54
CA SER A 294 23.87 12.48 21.02
C SER A 294 23.73 12.68 22.53
N PRO A 295 24.83 12.83 23.29
CA PRO A 295 24.77 13.23 24.70
C PRO A 295 24.34 14.68 24.94
N THR A 296 24.47 15.56 23.94
CA THR A 296 24.30 17.02 24.12
C THR A 296 23.20 17.64 23.26
N GLY A 297 22.72 16.93 22.24
CA GLY A 297 21.75 17.44 21.27
C GLY A 297 22.31 18.47 20.29
N ALA A 298 23.59 18.84 20.43
CA ALA A 298 24.24 19.83 19.56
C ALA A 298 24.54 19.26 18.17
N ALA A 299 24.55 20.13 17.15
CA ALA A 299 25.01 19.74 15.83
C ALA A 299 26.46 19.19 15.90
N GLY A 300 26.73 18.10 15.18
CA GLY A 300 28.05 17.46 15.16
C GLY A 300 28.34 16.47 16.29
N THR A 301 27.49 16.35 17.31
CA THR A 301 27.67 15.36 18.40
C THR A 301 26.83 14.10 18.23
N PHE A 302 26.08 14.01 17.13
CA PHE A 302 25.26 12.85 16.79
C PHE A 302 26.10 11.75 16.15
N THR A 303 25.91 10.53 16.63
CA THR A 303 26.57 9.31 16.13
C THR A 303 25.52 8.28 15.70
N ASP A 304 25.78 7.55 14.62
CA ASP A 304 24.86 6.54 14.10
C ASP A 304 24.68 5.39 15.09
N ILE A 305 23.43 4.98 15.35
CA ILE A 305 23.10 3.80 16.15
C ILE A 305 23.12 2.58 15.23
N PRO A 306 24.06 1.61 15.40
CA PRO A 306 24.17 0.48 14.48
C PRO A 306 22.87 -0.31 14.36
N GLY A 307 22.44 -0.59 13.12
CA GLY A 307 21.23 -1.38 12.83
C GLY A 307 19.90 -0.61 12.92
N ALA A 308 19.90 0.62 13.44
CA ALA A 308 18.68 1.42 13.61
C ALA A 308 18.27 2.11 12.29
N THR A 309 17.80 1.30 11.34
CA THR A 309 17.57 1.68 9.93
C THR A 309 16.10 1.75 9.51
N ASN A 310 15.19 1.69 10.48
CA ASN A 310 13.74 1.76 10.27
C ASN A 310 13.16 3.06 10.85
N PRO A 311 12.00 3.54 10.35
CA PRO A 311 11.30 4.69 10.92
C PRO A 311 10.93 4.52 12.40
N GLY A 312 10.68 3.28 12.84
CA GLY A 312 10.51 2.92 14.25
C GLY A 312 11.73 2.18 14.80
N PHE A 313 12.14 2.50 16.03
CA PHE A 313 13.27 1.85 16.70
C PHE A 313 13.05 1.72 18.21
N ASN A 314 13.04 0.48 18.72
CA ASN A 314 12.99 0.20 20.15
C ASN A 314 14.41 0.19 20.73
N THR A 315 14.63 0.88 21.84
CA THR A 315 15.95 0.95 22.48
C THR A 315 15.84 1.16 23.99
N THR A 316 16.98 1.04 24.67
CA THR A 316 17.16 1.42 26.08
C THR A 316 18.22 2.50 26.20
N GLN A 317 18.26 3.20 27.34
CA GLN A 317 19.34 4.14 27.67
C GLN A 317 19.65 4.15 29.17
N SER A 318 20.87 4.57 29.53
CA SER A 318 21.33 4.67 30.92
C SER A 318 21.60 6.11 31.39
N ALA A 319 21.55 7.08 30.47
CA ALA A 319 21.75 8.49 30.73
C ALA A 319 20.89 9.32 29.76
N THR A 320 20.56 10.55 30.17
CA THR A 320 19.86 11.50 29.30
C THR A 320 20.56 11.63 27.95
N SER A 321 19.79 11.40 26.88
CA SER A 321 20.28 11.37 25.50
C SER A 321 19.31 12.06 24.56
N PHE A 322 19.84 12.53 23.43
CA PHE A 322 19.10 13.18 22.36
C PHE A 322 19.15 12.30 21.12
N TYR A 323 18.01 12.14 20.45
CA TYR A 323 17.87 11.30 19.27
C TYR A 323 17.37 12.10 18.07
N ARG A 324 17.82 11.73 16.88
CA ARG A 324 17.28 12.20 15.60
C ARG A 324 17.44 11.11 14.55
N ALA A 325 16.64 11.16 13.50
CA ALA A 325 16.82 10.31 12.33
C ALA A 325 17.52 11.07 11.20
N LYS A 326 18.48 10.42 10.55
CA LYS A 326 19.05 10.83 9.26
C LYS A 326 18.25 10.13 8.16
N VAL A 327 17.57 10.91 7.33
CA VAL A 327 16.80 10.47 6.17
C VAL A 327 17.61 10.78 4.93
N THR A 328 17.97 9.76 4.16
CA THR A 328 18.86 9.93 3.01
C THR A 328 18.13 9.56 1.73
N CYS A 329 18.16 10.43 0.73
CA CYS A 329 17.71 10.09 -0.62
C CYS A 329 18.89 9.58 -1.46
N ASN A 330 18.77 8.37 -2.02
CA ASN A 330 19.74 7.73 -2.92
C ASN A 330 21.20 7.72 -2.40
N GLY A 331 21.38 7.70 -1.08
CA GLY A 331 22.69 7.67 -0.44
C GLY A 331 23.50 8.98 -0.46
N THR A 332 22.96 10.08 -1.00
CA THR A 332 23.72 11.33 -1.17
C THR A 332 23.09 12.57 -0.53
N ASN A 333 21.75 12.60 -0.42
CA ASN A 333 21.05 13.81 0.06
C ASN A 333 20.46 13.55 1.44
N ASP A 334 21.20 13.98 2.46
CA ASP A 334 20.80 13.83 3.85
C ASP A 334 19.86 14.97 4.28
N ALA A 335 18.82 14.60 5.00
CA ALA A 335 18.03 15.49 5.83
C ALA A 335 17.91 14.90 7.24
N TYR A 336 17.81 15.76 8.24
CA TYR A 336 17.68 15.33 9.63
C TYR A 336 16.29 15.68 10.16
N SER A 337 15.74 14.78 10.97
CA SER A 337 14.50 15.05 11.69
C SER A 337 14.68 16.14 12.74
N THR A 338 13.57 16.57 13.35
CA THR A 338 13.64 17.22 14.67
C THR A 338 14.38 16.34 15.69
N VAL A 339 14.92 16.97 16.73
CA VAL A 339 15.60 16.26 17.83
C VAL A 339 14.59 15.98 18.95
N VAL A 340 14.60 14.76 19.48
CA VAL A 340 13.84 14.38 20.68
C VAL A 340 14.79 14.07 21.84
N GLN A 341 14.48 14.60 23.03
CA GLN A 341 15.23 14.31 24.26
C GLN A 341 14.49 13.23 25.07
N VAL A 342 15.23 12.22 25.54
CA VAL A 342 14.75 11.26 26.52
C VAL A 342 15.61 11.37 27.77
N THR A 343 14.97 11.65 28.90
CA THR A 343 15.64 11.91 30.17
C THR A 343 15.70 10.62 30.98
N SER A 344 16.91 10.28 31.44
CA SER A 344 17.12 9.22 32.43
C SER A 344 17.92 9.78 33.59
N PRO A 345 17.47 9.58 34.84
CA PRO A 345 18.25 9.96 35.99
C PRO A 345 19.60 9.21 35.96
N PRO A 346 20.67 9.82 36.49
CA PRO A 346 21.95 9.13 36.65
C PRO A 346 21.76 7.85 37.43
N ALA A 347 22.53 6.81 37.10
CA ALA A 347 22.63 5.65 37.97
C ALA A 347 23.04 6.12 39.37
N PHE A 348 22.35 5.61 40.38
CA PHE A 348 22.74 5.81 41.77
C PHE A 348 24.21 5.37 41.94
N PRO A 349 25.05 6.13 42.67
CA PRO A 349 26.40 5.70 43.01
C PRO A 349 26.41 4.29 43.64
N ALA A 350 27.50 3.54 43.53
CA ALA A 350 27.61 2.29 44.26
C ALA A 350 27.53 2.57 45.78
N GLY A 351 26.59 1.94 46.49
CA GLY A 351 26.41 2.12 47.93
C GLY A 351 25.27 1.29 48.50
N THR A 352 25.28 1.10 49.82
CA THR A 352 24.17 0.48 50.56
C THR A 352 23.16 1.57 50.89
N TYR A 353 21.96 1.46 50.33
CA TYR A 353 20.83 2.33 50.64
C TYR A 353 20.00 1.67 51.74
N THR A 354 19.93 2.31 52.92
CA THR A 354 19.17 1.83 54.09
C THR A 354 17.85 2.55 54.24
#